data_AF-A0A5M6IJ40-F1
#
_entry.id   AF-A0A5M6IJ40-F1
#
_cell.length_a   1.000
_cell.length_b   1.000
_cell.length_c   1.000
_cell.angle_alpha   90.00
_cell.angle_beta   90.00
_cell.angle_gamma   90.00
#
_symmetry.space_group_name_H-M   'P 1'
#
loop_
_entity.id
_entity.type
_entity.pdbx_description
1 polymer ?
#
loop_
_entity_poly.entity_id
_entity_poly.type
_entity_poly.pdbx_seq_one_letter_code
_entity_poly.pdbx_strand_id
1 'polypeptide(L)'
;PLASTLYVAEPFIAEQKEAIADRRRIHLAKGLVSHGTGSKPLMILIGDVKEITAARSAFKIIVKHSPDFHFGLSPDLHTSFQKRFEQEIALWNKKPGNHLVVAATFSVNGAGYAIIEDITAMATNANWIPIEGEPDERLVTALTAGSRAFFKVLRYGLSATAPTATAVVVDTHPRPVGLYLLPSGASEAFRADLAAQTADSQFTPWFWDTATIAMPNLPPVDGYTAMAMPVLEPAAE
;
A
#
# COMPACT_ATOMS: atom_id res chain seq x y z
N PRO A 1 -6.06 24.96 -8.01
CA PRO A 1 -5.45 24.54 -6.72
C PRO A 1 -5.79 23.06 -6.45
N LEU A 2 -4.96 22.29 -5.73
CA LEU A 2 -5.23 20.85 -5.50
C LEU A 2 -6.60 20.59 -4.86
N ALA A 3 -7.05 21.46 -3.95
CA ALA A 3 -8.34 21.33 -3.28
C ALA A 3 -9.56 21.37 -4.23
N SER A 4 -9.43 21.92 -5.45
CA SER A 4 -10.53 21.94 -6.43
C SER A 4 -10.58 20.68 -7.31
N THR A 5 -9.49 19.89 -7.35
CA THR A 5 -9.38 18.68 -8.19
C THR A 5 -9.34 17.40 -7.35
N LEU A 6 -8.90 17.46 -6.09
CA LEU A 6 -8.94 16.34 -5.17
C LEU A 6 -10.37 16.07 -4.70
N TYR A 7 -10.78 14.82 -4.82
CA TYR A 7 -12.01 14.26 -4.28
C TYR A 7 -11.65 13.24 -3.20
N VAL A 8 -11.99 13.60 -1.96
CA VAL A 8 -12.01 12.69 -0.81
C VAL A 8 -13.47 12.51 -0.45
N ALA A 9 -13.97 11.28 -0.47
CA ALA A 9 -15.35 11.00 -0.11
C ALA A 9 -15.59 11.37 1.36
N GLU A 10 -16.65 12.13 1.62
CA GLU A 10 -17.08 12.43 2.97
C GLU A 10 -17.64 11.17 3.66
N PRO A 11 -17.67 11.12 5.01
CA PRO A 11 -18.26 10.00 5.74
C PRO A 11 -19.69 9.71 5.27
N PHE A 12 -19.94 8.47 4.84
CA PHE A 12 -21.26 8.08 4.35
C PHE A 12 -22.23 7.84 5.51
N ILE A 13 -23.28 8.66 5.58
CA ILE A 13 -24.39 8.54 6.52
C ILE A 13 -25.66 8.27 5.72
N ALA A 14 -26.31 7.12 5.95
CA ALA A 14 -27.40 6.64 5.11
C ALA A 14 -28.58 7.63 5.06
N GLU A 15 -28.88 8.27 6.18
CA GLU A 15 -29.95 9.27 6.34
C GLU A 15 -29.68 10.55 5.53
N GLN A 16 -28.41 10.83 5.23
CA GLN A 16 -27.99 12.02 4.48
C GLN A 16 -27.61 11.70 3.03
N LYS A 17 -27.86 10.48 2.55
CA LYS A 17 -27.41 10.00 1.24
C LYS A 17 -27.65 11.00 0.11
N GLU A 18 -28.85 11.56 -0.01
CA GLU A 18 -29.17 12.51 -1.09
C GLU A 18 -28.38 13.82 -0.96
N ALA A 19 -28.22 14.34 0.27
CA ALA A 19 -27.42 15.53 0.51
C ALA A 19 -25.92 15.31 0.23
N ILE A 20 -25.41 14.11 0.54
CA ILE A 20 -24.04 13.68 0.20
C ILE A 20 -23.88 13.61 -1.32
N ALA A 21 -24.85 13.00 -2.01
CA ALA A 21 -24.85 12.89 -3.47
C ALA A 21 -24.91 14.26 -4.15
N ASP A 22 -25.67 15.21 -3.61
CA ASP A 22 -25.76 16.58 -4.10
C ASP A 22 -24.42 17.32 -3.99
N ARG A 23 -23.78 17.28 -2.81
CA ARG A 23 -22.45 17.88 -2.61
C ARG A 23 -21.40 17.27 -3.52
N ARG A 24 -21.40 15.93 -3.65
CA ARG A 24 -20.52 15.23 -4.58
C ARG A 24 -20.75 15.71 -6.01
N ARG A 25 -21.99 15.82 -6.49
CA ARG A 25 -22.31 16.28 -7.85
C ARG A 25 -21.79 17.70 -8.09
N ILE A 26 -21.99 18.60 -7.14
CA ILE A 26 -21.48 19.98 -7.22
C ILE A 26 -19.94 19.99 -7.28
N HIS A 27 -19.28 19.14 -6.50
CA HIS A 27 -17.82 19.04 -6.51
C HIS A 27 -17.29 18.45 -7.83
N LEU A 28 -17.89 17.37 -8.31
CA LEU A 28 -17.49 16.71 -9.57
C LEU A 28 -17.76 17.58 -10.81
N ALA A 29 -18.74 18.49 -10.75
CA ALA A 29 -18.99 19.45 -11.83
C ALA A 29 -17.78 20.35 -12.11
N LYS A 30 -16.89 20.55 -11.14
CA LYS A 30 -15.60 21.26 -11.35
C LYS A 30 -14.71 20.51 -12.33
N GLY A 31 -14.78 19.17 -12.37
CA GLY A 31 -14.07 18.30 -13.31
C GLY A 31 -14.64 18.30 -14.73
N LEU A 32 -15.74 19.03 -14.99
CA LEU A 32 -16.25 19.26 -16.35
C LEU A 32 -15.68 20.53 -16.98
N VAL A 33 -15.12 21.44 -16.18
CA VAL A 33 -14.62 22.73 -16.66
C VAL A 33 -13.24 22.52 -17.27
N SER A 34 -13.14 22.68 -18.59
CA SER A 34 -11.83 22.66 -19.26
C SER A 34 -11.03 23.91 -18.93
N HIS A 35 -9.74 23.74 -18.63
CA HIS A 35 -8.80 24.82 -18.38
C HIS A 35 -7.93 25.17 -19.62
N GLY A 36 -8.25 24.64 -20.81
CA GLY A 36 -7.53 24.94 -22.04
C GLY A 36 -8.02 24.17 -23.27
N THR A 37 -7.62 24.60 -24.47
CA THR A 37 -7.96 23.90 -25.71
C THR A 37 -7.29 22.53 -25.76
N GLY A 38 -8.09 21.45 -25.80
CA GLY A 38 -7.62 20.09 -26.04
C GLY A 38 -7.20 19.27 -24.81
N SER A 39 -7.28 19.82 -23.59
CA SER A 39 -6.99 19.06 -22.37
C SER A 39 -8.28 18.55 -21.72
N LYS A 40 -8.32 17.25 -21.38
CA LYS A 40 -9.39 16.66 -20.59
C LYS A 40 -9.17 17.05 -19.11
N PRO A 41 -10.08 17.78 -18.46
CA PRO A 41 -9.94 18.09 -17.04
C PRO A 41 -9.95 16.81 -16.20
N LEU A 42 -8.93 16.66 -15.35
CA LEU A 42 -8.76 15.52 -14.45
C LEU A 42 -8.94 15.93 -13.00
N MET A 43 -9.56 15.02 -12.26
CA MET A 43 -9.70 15.04 -10.81
C MET A 43 -8.87 13.91 -10.20
N ILE A 44 -8.62 13.98 -8.91
CA ILE A 44 -7.85 12.98 -8.15
C ILE A 44 -8.78 12.34 -7.12
N LEU A 45 -8.83 11.02 -7.07
CA LEU A 45 -9.50 10.25 -6.03
C LEU A 45 -8.44 9.70 -5.07
N ILE A 46 -8.72 9.72 -3.77
CA ILE A 46 -8.07 8.86 -2.77
C ILE A 46 -9.16 8.15 -1.98
N GLY A 47 -9.10 6.83 -1.86
CA GLY A 47 -10.11 6.08 -1.12
C GLY A 47 -9.76 4.63 -0.84
N ASP A 48 -10.44 4.06 0.16
CA ASP A 48 -10.40 2.64 0.48
C ASP A 48 -11.42 1.88 -0.39
N VAL A 49 -10.95 0.89 -1.13
CA VAL A 49 -11.76 0.09 -2.03
C VAL A 49 -12.70 -0.82 -1.25
N LYS A 50 -13.97 -0.82 -1.66
CA LYS A 50 -15.00 -1.73 -1.19
C LYS A 50 -15.12 -2.94 -2.10
N GLU A 51 -15.23 -2.72 -3.40
CA GLU A 51 -15.31 -3.77 -4.40
C GLU A 51 -14.75 -3.31 -5.73
N ILE A 52 -14.28 -4.28 -6.52
CA ILE A 52 -13.95 -4.13 -7.94
C ILE A 52 -14.83 -5.12 -8.69
N THR A 53 -15.74 -4.64 -9.53
CA THR A 53 -16.75 -5.49 -10.17
C THR A 53 -16.91 -5.19 -11.66
N ALA A 54 -17.39 -6.18 -12.41
CA ALA A 54 -17.72 -6.01 -13.82
C ALA A 54 -18.95 -5.11 -13.99
N ALA A 55 -18.97 -4.36 -15.08
CA ALA A 55 -20.11 -3.59 -15.58
C ALA A 55 -20.42 -4.00 -17.03
N ARG A 56 -21.54 -3.54 -17.59
CA ARG A 56 -22.08 -3.98 -18.90
C ARG A 56 -21.05 -4.04 -20.04
N SER A 57 -20.06 -3.15 -20.06
CA SER A 57 -18.98 -3.15 -21.06
C SER A 57 -17.66 -2.60 -20.50
N ALA A 58 -17.47 -2.67 -19.18
CA ALA A 58 -16.35 -2.03 -18.47
C ALA A 58 -16.19 -2.68 -17.08
N PHE A 59 -15.34 -2.11 -16.24
CA PHE A 59 -15.26 -2.44 -14.82
C PHE A 59 -15.59 -1.21 -13.98
N LYS A 60 -15.87 -1.41 -12.70
CA LYS A 60 -16.11 -0.32 -11.75
C LYS A 60 -15.42 -0.59 -10.41
N ILE A 61 -14.90 0.46 -9.80
CA ILE A 61 -14.44 0.49 -8.42
C ILE A 61 -15.47 1.22 -7.57
N ILE A 62 -15.81 0.62 -6.44
CA ILE A 62 -16.57 1.27 -5.37
C ILE A 62 -15.62 1.54 -4.22
N VAL A 63 -15.66 2.74 -3.67
CA VAL A 63 -14.94 3.10 -2.45
C VAL A 63 -15.90 3.09 -1.25
N LYS A 64 -15.43 2.68 -0.07
CA LYS A 64 -16.29 2.43 1.11
C LYS A 64 -17.14 3.63 1.52
N HIS A 65 -16.61 4.85 1.41
CA HIS A 65 -17.30 6.09 1.77
C HIS A 65 -18.16 6.68 0.64
N SER A 66 -18.25 6.01 -0.50
CA SER A 66 -19.10 6.45 -1.61
C SER A 66 -19.82 5.25 -2.25
N PRO A 67 -20.59 4.45 -1.47
CA PRO A 67 -21.17 3.20 -1.96
C PRO A 67 -22.25 3.40 -3.03
N ASP A 68 -22.78 4.62 -3.17
CA ASP A 68 -23.81 5.02 -4.14
C ASP A 68 -23.22 5.65 -5.42
N PHE A 69 -21.89 5.69 -5.55
CA PHE A 69 -21.20 6.22 -6.72
C PHE A 69 -20.00 5.38 -7.10
N HIS A 70 -19.80 5.22 -8.40
CA HIS A 70 -18.86 4.26 -8.95
C HIS A 70 -17.86 4.96 -9.86
N PHE A 71 -16.61 4.51 -9.81
CA PHE A 71 -15.55 4.95 -10.71
C PHE A 71 -15.36 3.89 -11.79
N GLY A 72 -15.59 4.25 -13.06
CA GLY A 72 -15.45 3.32 -14.18
C GLY A 72 -13.98 3.09 -14.57
N LEU A 73 -13.66 1.87 -14.99
CA LEU A 73 -12.35 1.47 -15.52
C LEU A 73 -12.54 0.84 -16.89
N SER A 74 -11.65 1.18 -17.83
CA SER A 74 -11.58 0.45 -19.10
C SER A 74 -11.10 -0.99 -18.89
N PRO A 75 -11.43 -1.94 -19.79
CA PRO A 75 -10.93 -3.31 -19.70
C PRO A 75 -9.40 -3.40 -19.66
N ASP A 76 -8.70 -2.57 -20.43
CA ASP A 76 -7.24 -2.54 -20.49
C ASP A 76 -6.63 -2.01 -19.18
N LEU A 77 -7.22 -0.94 -18.63
CA LEU A 77 -6.77 -0.40 -17.34
C LEU A 77 -7.04 -1.39 -16.21
N HIS A 78 -8.19 -2.05 -16.22
CA HIS A 78 -8.50 -3.09 -15.24
C HIS A 78 -7.50 -4.25 -15.33
N THR A 79 -7.20 -4.74 -16.53
CA THR A 79 -6.25 -5.86 -16.75
C THR A 79 -4.84 -5.50 -16.28
N SER A 80 -4.36 -4.30 -16.63
CA SER A 80 -3.05 -3.83 -16.20
C SER A 80 -2.99 -3.56 -14.70
N PHE A 81 -4.06 -3.02 -14.09
CA PHE A 81 -4.18 -2.82 -12.65
C PHE A 81 -4.13 -4.15 -11.89
N GLN A 82 -4.93 -5.14 -12.30
CA GLN A 82 -4.94 -6.49 -11.68
C GLN A 82 -3.57 -7.14 -11.73
N LYS A 83 -2.87 -7.03 -12.87
CA LYS A 83 -1.52 -7.58 -13.02
C LYS A 83 -0.48 -6.84 -12.18
N ARG A 84 -0.53 -5.50 -12.18
CA ARG A 84 0.47 -4.66 -11.50
C ARG A 84 0.35 -4.74 -9.97
N PHE A 85 -0.87 -4.81 -9.47
CA PHE A 85 -1.17 -4.79 -8.03
C PHE A 85 -1.73 -6.14 -7.54
N GLU A 86 -1.34 -7.24 -8.20
CA GLU A 86 -1.80 -8.60 -7.86
C GLU A 86 -1.55 -8.92 -6.38
N GLN A 87 -0.37 -8.54 -5.88
CA GLN A 87 0.06 -8.78 -4.51
C GLN A 87 -0.76 -7.99 -3.49
N GLU A 88 -1.01 -6.69 -3.74
CA GLU A 88 -1.83 -5.84 -2.89
C GLU A 88 -3.29 -6.31 -2.87
N ILE A 89 -3.82 -6.70 -4.03
CA ILE A 89 -5.17 -7.26 -4.15
C ILE A 89 -5.27 -8.60 -3.41
N ALA A 90 -4.24 -9.45 -3.49
CA ALA A 90 -4.18 -10.70 -2.75
C ALA A 90 -4.15 -10.45 -1.23
N LEU A 91 -3.34 -9.51 -0.75
CA LEU A 91 -3.27 -9.13 0.67
C LEU A 91 -4.60 -8.57 1.18
N TRP A 92 -5.27 -7.73 0.37
CA TRP A 92 -6.59 -7.21 0.68
C TRP A 92 -7.63 -8.32 0.80
N ASN A 93 -7.65 -9.27 -0.13
CA ASN A 93 -8.60 -10.39 -0.14
C ASN A 93 -8.30 -11.45 0.93
N LYS A 94 -7.05 -11.54 1.40
CA LYS A 94 -6.60 -12.59 2.31
C LYS A 94 -7.24 -12.52 3.69
N LYS A 95 -7.47 -11.33 4.23
CA LYS A 95 -7.83 -11.15 5.64
C LYS A 95 -8.86 -10.03 5.81
N PRO A 96 -10.00 -10.29 6.47
CA PRO A 96 -10.90 -9.23 6.89
C PRO A 96 -10.17 -8.19 7.74
N GLY A 97 -10.32 -6.91 7.41
CA GLY A 97 -9.62 -5.81 8.07
C GLY A 97 -8.36 -5.34 7.35
N ASN A 98 -7.85 -6.07 6.35
CA ASN A 98 -6.92 -5.46 5.40
C ASN A 98 -7.69 -4.52 4.45
N HIS A 99 -7.02 -3.48 3.99
CA HIS A 99 -7.58 -2.45 3.12
C HIS A 99 -6.79 -2.36 1.83
N LEU A 100 -7.47 -1.97 0.75
CA LEU A 100 -6.83 -1.60 -0.51
C LEU A 100 -7.07 -0.10 -0.71
N VAL A 101 -6.05 0.70 -0.42
CA VAL A 101 -6.09 2.14 -0.61
C VAL A 101 -5.67 2.46 -2.04
N VAL A 102 -6.52 3.18 -2.77
CA VAL A 102 -6.22 3.63 -4.13
C VAL A 102 -6.06 5.14 -4.19
N ALA A 103 -5.14 5.57 -5.03
CA ALA A 103 -5.11 6.93 -5.55
C ALA A 103 -5.27 6.86 -7.07
N ALA A 104 -6.15 7.68 -7.64
CA ALA A 104 -6.47 7.60 -9.06
C ALA A 104 -6.67 9.00 -9.66
N THR A 105 -6.31 9.16 -10.92
CA THR A 105 -6.79 10.29 -11.72
C THR A 105 -8.03 9.86 -12.50
N PHE A 106 -9.02 10.71 -12.57
CA PHE A 106 -10.26 10.41 -13.27
C PHE A 106 -10.84 11.65 -13.95
N SER A 107 -11.55 11.43 -15.04
CA SER A 107 -12.33 12.44 -15.70
C SER A 107 -13.82 12.28 -15.36
N VAL A 108 -14.60 13.35 -15.57
CA VAL A 108 -16.05 13.30 -15.47
C VAL A 108 -16.64 13.55 -16.86
N ASN A 109 -17.54 12.68 -17.31
CA ASN A 109 -18.22 12.89 -18.60
C ASN A 109 -19.50 13.72 -18.44
N GLY A 110 -20.09 14.16 -19.57
CA GLY A 110 -21.30 15.00 -19.55
C GLY A 110 -22.54 14.38 -18.89
N ALA A 111 -22.54 13.06 -18.67
CA ALA A 111 -23.58 12.34 -17.93
C ALA A 111 -23.26 12.18 -16.43
N GLY A 112 -22.15 12.76 -15.95
CA GLY A 112 -21.74 12.74 -14.54
C GLY A 112 -21.01 11.47 -14.11
N TYR A 113 -20.64 10.58 -15.04
CA TYR A 113 -19.86 9.38 -14.71
C TYR A 113 -18.38 9.73 -14.54
N ALA A 114 -17.78 9.24 -13.46
CA ALA A 114 -16.34 9.28 -13.25
C ALA A 114 -15.67 8.11 -13.97
N ILE A 115 -14.66 8.39 -14.77
CA ILE A 115 -13.88 7.40 -15.53
C ILE A 115 -12.42 7.55 -15.13
N ILE A 116 -11.84 6.50 -14.56
CA ILE A 116 -10.43 6.47 -14.17
C ILE A 116 -9.55 6.45 -15.42
N GLU A 117 -8.56 7.33 -15.46
CA GLU A 117 -7.53 7.38 -16.50
C GLU A 117 -6.25 6.68 -16.06
N ASP A 118 -5.88 6.83 -14.77
CA ASP A 118 -4.71 6.18 -14.17
C ASP A 118 -4.97 5.89 -12.70
N ILE A 119 -4.40 4.81 -12.17
CA ILE A 119 -4.64 4.32 -10.80
C ILE A 119 -3.40 3.65 -10.22
N THR A 120 -3.17 3.92 -8.94
CA THR A 120 -2.21 3.22 -8.10
C THR A 120 -2.89 2.69 -6.86
N ALA A 121 -2.36 1.61 -6.28
CA ALA A 121 -2.87 1.02 -5.07
C ALA A 121 -1.77 0.72 -4.05
N MET A 122 -2.17 0.54 -2.80
CA MET A 122 -1.36 0.08 -1.69
C MET A 122 -2.24 -0.74 -0.74
N ALA A 123 -1.76 -1.91 -0.32
CA ALA A 123 -2.41 -2.68 0.74
C ALA A 123 -2.00 -2.14 2.11
N THR A 124 -2.95 -2.08 3.05
CA THR A 124 -2.68 -1.77 4.45
C THR A 124 -3.32 -2.79 5.37
N ASN A 125 -2.74 -2.99 6.55
CA ASN A 125 -3.37 -3.79 7.60
C ASN A 125 -4.51 -3.00 8.31
N ALA A 126 -5.14 -3.63 9.30
CA ALA A 126 -6.23 -3.03 10.10
C ALA A 126 -5.84 -1.76 10.86
N ASN A 127 -4.55 -1.51 11.07
CA ASN A 127 -4.03 -0.30 11.70
C ASN A 127 -3.64 0.78 10.65
N TRP A 128 -4.06 0.61 9.39
CA TRP A 128 -3.74 1.49 8.26
C TRP A 128 -2.24 1.62 7.97
N ILE A 129 -1.44 0.63 8.37
CA ILE A 129 -0.01 0.59 8.08
C ILE A 129 0.21 -0.16 6.76
N PRO A 130 0.97 0.41 5.81
CA PRO A 130 1.28 -0.26 4.54
C PRO A 130 1.93 -1.63 4.74
N ILE A 131 1.52 -2.59 3.93
CA ILE A 131 2.05 -3.95 3.93
C ILE A 131 2.36 -4.40 2.50
N GLU A 132 3.50 -5.07 2.33
CA GLU A 132 3.95 -5.55 1.03
C GLU A 132 3.86 -7.07 0.91
N GLY A 133 3.72 -7.81 2.01
CA GLY A 133 3.62 -9.27 1.98
C GLY A 133 3.19 -9.87 3.30
N GLU A 134 3.00 -11.19 3.33
CA GLU A 134 2.60 -11.90 4.55
C GLU A 134 3.63 -11.75 5.69
N PRO A 135 4.95 -11.91 5.45
CA PRO A 135 5.92 -11.74 6.54
C PRO A 135 6.01 -10.29 7.01
N ASP A 136 5.84 -9.32 6.11
CA ASP A 136 5.76 -7.89 6.46
C ASP A 136 4.53 -7.61 7.34
N GLU A 137 3.34 -8.08 6.96
CA GLU A 137 2.12 -7.91 7.77
C GLU A 137 2.32 -8.53 9.17
N ARG A 138 2.92 -9.72 9.27
CA ARG A 138 3.21 -10.37 10.56
C ARG A 138 4.14 -9.53 11.42
N LEU A 139 5.22 -9.01 10.84
CA LEU A 139 6.19 -8.18 11.54
C LEU A 139 5.54 -6.90 12.07
N VAL A 140 4.82 -6.18 11.21
CA VAL A 140 4.12 -4.93 11.57
C VAL A 140 3.03 -5.19 12.62
N THR A 141 2.32 -6.32 12.52
CA THR A 141 1.31 -6.72 13.52
C THR A 141 1.97 -6.98 14.87
N ALA A 142 3.12 -7.66 14.91
CA ALA A 142 3.86 -7.89 16.14
C ALA A 142 4.37 -6.59 16.76
N LEU A 143 4.88 -5.65 15.96
CA LEU A 143 5.33 -4.34 16.42
C LEU A 143 4.19 -3.53 17.04
N THR A 144 3.04 -3.49 16.37
CA THR A 144 1.85 -2.76 16.86
C THR A 144 1.25 -3.41 18.10
N ALA A 145 1.14 -4.74 18.15
CA ALA A 145 0.68 -5.46 19.35
C ALA A 145 1.63 -5.25 20.54
N GLY A 146 2.93 -5.17 20.29
CA GLY A 146 3.95 -4.86 21.29
C GLY A 146 4.06 -3.38 21.66
N SER A 147 3.18 -2.50 21.14
CA SER A 147 3.21 -1.05 21.35
C SER A 147 4.60 -0.42 21.09
N ARG A 148 5.32 -0.94 20.10
CA ARG A 148 6.67 -0.48 19.76
C ARG A 148 6.62 0.86 19.04
N ALA A 149 7.61 1.72 19.30
CA ALA A 149 7.82 2.91 18.47
C ALA A 149 8.68 2.53 17.26
N PHE A 150 8.15 2.70 16.06
CA PHE A 150 8.85 2.37 14.82
C PHE A 150 8.43 3.25 13.65
N PHE A 151 9.32 3.33 12.65
CA PHE A 151 9.00 3.84 11.32
C PHE A 151 8.78 2.66 10.37
N LYS A 152 7.65 2.63 9.66
CA LYS A 152 7.49 1.75 8.49
C LYS A 152 8.29 2.34 7.34
N VAL A 153 9.18 1.55 6.77
CA VAL A 153 9.94 1.96 5.58
C VAL A 153 9.13 1.59 4.36
N LEU A 154 9.08 2.52 3.41
CA LEU A 154 8.35 2.41 2.15
C LEU A 154 9.33 2.49 0.98
N ARG A 155 9.06 1.72 -0.06
CA ARG A 155 9.97 1.49 -1.18
C ARG A 155 9.87 2.57 -2.26
N TYR A 156 10.00 3.83 -1.87
CA TYR A 156 9.91 4.95 -2.80
C TYR A 156 11.04 4.92 -3.84
N GLY A 157 10.69 4.63 -5.09
CA GLY A 157 11.64 4.61 -6.21
C GLY A 157 12.59 3.41 -6.24
N LEU A 158 12.39 2.40 -5.37
CA LEU A 158 13.21 1.19 -5.34
C LEU A 158 12.54 0.06 -6.14
N SER A 159 13.32 -0.70 -6.93
CA SER A 159 12.82 -1.92 -7.61
C SER A 159 12.32 -2.92 -6.58
N ALA A 160 11.30 -3.74 -6.86
CA ALA A 160 10.74 -4.71 -5.89
C ALA A 160 11.77 -5.66 -5.26
N THR A 161 12.90 -5.88 -5.94
CA THR A 161 13.96 -6.79 -5.52
C THR A 161 15.11 -6.13 -4.77
N ALA A 162 15.15 -4.80 -4.66
CA ALA A 162 16.21 -4.14 -3.88
C ALA A 162 16.08 -4.47 -2.37
N PRO A 163 17.16 -4.83 -1.67
CA PRO A 163 17.09 -4.98 -0.22
C PRO A 163 16.79 -3.63 0.44
N THR A 164 15.90 -3.65 1.43
CA THR A 164 15.55 -2.49 2.25
C THR A 164 15.11 -2.97 3.62
N ALA A 165 15.23 -2.10 4.64
CA ALA A 165 14.59 -2.37 5.92
C ALA A 165 13.07 -2.38 5.71
N THR A 166 12.37 -3.30 6.36
CA THR A 166 10.90 -3.33 6.39
C THR A 166 10.37 -2.29 7.37
N ALA A 167 11.03 -2.16 8.51
CA ALA A 167 10.75 -1.17 9.55
C ALA A 167 12.03 -0.83 10.32
N VAL A 168 12.04 0.34 10.96
CA VAL A 168 13.09 0.75 11.89
C VAL A 168 12.46 1.00 13.25
N VAL A 169 12.86 0.21 14.24
CA VAL A 169 12.42 0.35 15.62
C VAL A 169 13.28 1.40 16.32
N VAL A 170 12.66 2.38 16.94
CA VAL A 170 13.33 3.58 17.49
C VAL A 170 13.23 3.72 19.00
N ASP A 171 12.55 2.80 19.66
CA ASP A 171 12.51 2.69 21.12
C ASP A 171 13.64 1.83 21.69
N THR A 172 14.66 1.48 20.91
CA THR A 172 15.78 0.64 21.35
C THR A 172 17.02 1.43 21.72
N HIS A 173 17.77 0.94 22.71
CA HIS A 173 19.03 1.50 23.19
C HIS A 173 20.19 0.52 23.03
N PRO A 174 21.42 1.00 22.70
CA PRO A 174 21.80 2.40 22.52
C PRO A 174 21.48 2.98 21.13
N ARG A 175 21.06 2.15 20.17
CA ARG A 175 20.78 2.57 18.79
C ARG A 175 19.44 2.01 18.30
N PRO A 176 18.78 2.68 17.34
CA PRO A 176 17.64 2.10 16.63
C PRO A 176 18.02 0.80 15.91
N VAL A 177 17.03 -0.05 15.69
CA VAL A 177 17.19 -1.39 15.08
C VAL A 177 16.44 -1.46 13.75
N GLY A 178 17.17 -1.80 12.69
CA GLY A 178 16.60 -2.01 11.35
C GLY A 178 16.14 -3.46 11.21
N LEU A 179 14.88 -3.68 10.83
CA LEU A 179 14.31 -5.01 10.65
C LEU A 179 14.30 -5.37 9.17
N TYR A 180 15.01 -6.43 8.79
CA TYR A 180 15.20 -6.85 7.42
C TYR A 180 14.62 -8.23 7.18
N LEU A 181 13.76 -8.34 6.17
CA LEU A 181 13.17 -9.60 5.75
C LEU A 181 13.98 -10.18 4.58
N LEU A 182 14.38 -11.44 4.68
CA LEU A 182 14.94 -12.18 3.56
C LEU A 182 13.81 -13.05 2.99
N PRO A 183 13.34 -12.77 1.76
CA PRO A 183 12.29 -13.58 1.13
C PRO A 183 12.81 -14.97 0.78
N SER A 184 11.89 -15.93 0.65
CA SER A 184 12.20 -17.24 0.11
C SER A 184 12.81 -17.12 -1.30
N GLY A 185 13.90 -17.84 -1.54
CA GLY A 185 14.64 -17.76 -2.80
C GLY A 185 15.45 -16.48 -2.98
N ALA A 186 15.69 -15.69 -1.92
CA ALA A 186 16.60 -14.55 -1.98
C ALA A 186 17.96 -14.95 -2.57
N SER A 187 18.33 -14.32 -3.69
CA SER A 187 19.56 -14.62 -4.42
C SER A 187 20.82 -14.26 -3.61
N GLU A 188 21.96 -14.83 -3.99
CA GLU A 188 23.25 -14.44 -3.41
C GLU A 188 23.52 -12.95 -3.58
N ALA A 189 23.17 -12.37 -4.75
CA ALA A 189 23.29 -10.94 -5.00
C ALA A 189 22.43 -10.10 -4.02
N PHE A 190 21.17 -10.50 -3.78
CA PHE A 190 20.32 -9.83 -2.79
C PHE A 190 20.93 -9.88 -1.39
N ARG A 191 21.46 -11.04 -0.99
CA ARG A 191 22.09 -11.23 0.32
C ARG A 191 23.37 -10.40 0.46
N ALA A 192 24.18 -10.35 -0.60
CA ALA A 192 25.40 -9.53 -0.63
C ALA A 192 25.09 -8.04 -0.54
N ASP A 193 24.10 -7.56 -1.31
CA ASP A 193 23.64 -6.17 -1.26
C ASP A 193 23.08 -5.81 0.12
N LEU A 194 22.28 -6.69 0.73
CA LEU A 194 21.76 -6.50 2.09
C LEU A 194 22.88 -6.49 3.14
N ALA A 195 23.87 -7.38 3.02
CA ALA A 195 25.02 -7.41 3.92
C ALA A 195 25.85 -6.11 3.81
N ALA A 196 26.11 -5.63 2.59
CA ALA A 196 26.79 -4.36 2.36
C ALA A 196 26.01 -3.17 2.95
N GLN A 197 24.70 -3.10 2.69
CA GLN A 197 23.85 -2.03 3.24
C GLN A 197 23.81 -2.01 4.77
N THR A 198 23.79 -3.18 5.40
CA THR A 198 23.70 -3.28 6.86
C THR A 198 25.04 -3.07 7.57
N ALA A 199 26.16 -3.38 6.91
CA ALA A 199 27.50 -3.12 7.45
C ALA A 199 27.76 -1.63 7.68
N ASP A 200 27.32 -0.78 6.75
CA ASP A 200 27.50 0.68 6.81
C ASP A 200 26.29 1.41 7.43
N SER A 201 25.32 0.67 7.96
CA SER A 201 24.09 1.23 8.50
C SER A 201 24.29 1.81 9.91
N GLN A 202 23.64 2.94 10.18
CA GLN A 202 23.51 3.49 11.53
C GLN A 202 22.57 2.64 12.44
N PHE A 203 21.85 1.68 11.85
CA PHE A 203 20.93 0.80 12.55
C PHE A 203 21.58 -0.54 12.87
N THR A 204 21.35 -1.04 14.08
CA THR A 204 21.74 -2.41 14.42
C THR A 204 20.81 -3.37 13.66
N PRO A 205 21.30 -4.35 12.89
CA PRO A 205 20.42 -5.17 12.06
C PRO A 205 19.73 -6.29 12.85
N TRP A 206 18.50 -6.56 12.47
CA TRP A 206 17.71 -7.73 12.84
C TRP A 206 17.24 -8.39 11.55
N PHE A 207 17.44 -9.70 11.43
CA PHE A 207 17.16 -10.44 10.21
C PHE A 207 16.10 -11.50 10.46
N TRP A 208 15.17 -11.63 9.51
CA TRP A 208 14.28 -12.78 9.47
C TRP A 208 14.34 -13.41 8.08
N ASP A 209 14.96 -14.60 8.02
CA ASP A 209 14.84 -15.47 6.85
C ASP A 209 13.49 -16.17 6.89
N THR A 210 12.59 -15.67 6.04
CA THR A 210 11.18 -16.06 6.04
C THR A 210 10.96 -17.49 5.52
N ALA A 211 11.99 -18.11 4.93
CA ALA A 211 11.92 -19.48 4.42
C ALA A 211 12.45 -20.51 5.41
N THR A 212 13.46 -20.16 6.21
CA THR A 212 14.21 -21.14 7.00
C THR A 212 13.87 -21.13 8.48
N ILE A 213 13.44 -19.98 9.03
CA ILE A 213 13.20 -19.84 10.46
C ILE A 213 11.84 -19.21 10.77
N ALA A 214 11.28 -19.58 11.92
CA ALA A 214 10.18 -18.83 12.51
C ALA A 214 10.62 -17.38 12.79
N MET A 215 9.67 -16.45 12.78
CA MET A 215 9.94 -15.04 13.10
C MET A 215 10.69 -14.95 14.43
N PRO A 216 11.91 -14.39 14.45
CA PRO A 216 12.63 -14.19 15.70
C PRO A 216 11.85 -13.29 16.66
N ASN A 217 12.22 -13.31 17.94
CA ASN A 217 11.67 -12.34 18.87
C ASN A 217 12.03 -10.92 18.42
N LEU A 218 11.11 -9.98 18.62
CA LEU A 218 11.39 -8.57 18.39
C LEU A 218 12.57 -8.13 19.27
N PRO A 219 13.42 -7.21 18.78
CA PRO A 219 14.53 -6.66 19.56
C PRO A 219 14.05 -6.12 20.90
N PRO A 220 14.64 -6.49 22.05
CA PRO A 220 14.32 -5.85 23.33
C PRO A 220 14.66 -4.36 23.29
N VAL A 221 14.01 -3.57 24.15
CA VAL A 221 14.27 -2.13 24.31
C VAL A 221 15.74 -1.89 24.67
N ASP A 222 16.26 -2.65 25.63
CA ASP A 222 17.65 -2.54 26.07
C ASP A 222 18.44 -3.80 25.74
N GLY A 223 19.74 -3.61 25.44
CA GLY A 223 20.69 -4.70 25.33
C GLY A 223 20.54 -5.56 24.07
N TYR A 224 19.86 -5.06 23.03
CA TYR A 224 19.82 -5.77 21.75
C TYR A 224 21.21 -5.86 21.12
N THR A 225 21.58 -7.07 20.71
CA THR A 225 22.83 -7.35 19.97
C THR A 225 22.48 -7.70 18.53
N ALA A 226 23.28 -7.21 17.58
CA ALA A 226 23.09 -7.47 16.16
C ALA A 226 23.00 -8.97 15.87
N MET A 227 22.04 -9.35 15.02
CA MET A 227 22.00 -10.69 14.45
C MET A 227 23.09 -10.83 13.39
N ALA A 228 23.69 -12.02 13.31
CA ALA A 228 24.52 -12.37 12.17
C ALA A 228 23.65 -12.48 10.90
N MET A 229 24.20 -12.08 9.76
CA MET A 229 23.53 -12.25 8.47
C MET A 229 23.24 -13.73 8.21
N PRO A 230 21.99 -14.14 7.91
CA PRO A 230 21.67 -15.53 7.63
C PRO A 230 22.44 -16.07 6.42
N VAL A 231 23.14 -17.18 6.62
CA VAL A 231 23.90 -17.90 5.58
C VAL A 231 22.96 -18.81 4.80
N LEU A 232 23.19 -18.98 3.50
CA LEU A 232 22.55 -20.03 2.71
C LEU A 232 23.06 -21.39 3.20
N GLU A 233 22.20 -22.19 3.81
CA GLU A 233 22.53 -23.60 3.99
C GLU A 233 22.60 -24.29 2.62
N PRO A 234 23.61 -25.14 2.36
CA PRO A 234 23.66 -25.89 1.11
C PRO A 234 22.38 -26.71 0.98
N ALA A 235 21.78 -26.72 -0.21
CA ALA A 235 20.63 -27.56 -0.50
C ALA A 235 20.98 -29.01 -0.13
N ALA A 236 20.19 -29.63 0.73
CA ALA A 236 20.34 -31.05 1.01
C ALA A 236 20.19 -31.81 -0.31
N GLU A 237 21.24 -32.54 -0.71
CA GLU A 237 21.25 -33.45 -1.87
C GLU A 237 20.17 -34.53 -1.78
#